data_AF-X1F053-F1
#
_entry.id   AF-X1F053-F1
#
_cell.length_a   1.000
_cell.length_b   1.000
_cell.length_c   1.000
_cell.angle_alpha   90.00
_cell.angle_beta   90.00
_cell.angle_gamma   90.00
#
_symmetry.space_group_name_H-M   'P 1'
#
loop_
_entity.id
_entity.type
_entity.pdbx_description
1 polymer ?
#
loop_
_entity_poly.entity_id
_entity_poly.type
_entity_poly.pdbx_seq_one_letter_code
_entity_poly.pdbx_strand_id
1 'polypeptide(L)'
;MRQCIKGGAAFIKTGTGWAPTGATLENIALIKSRVADAIAIKASGGIHYLETMIAMYRRGARRFGIGLASETKIFEQCAVRPRGVVEF
;
A
#
# COMPACT_ATOMS: atom_id res chain seq x y z
N MET A 1 -10.41 12.27 4.51
CA MET A 1 -9.33 12.75 3.62
C MET A 1 -9.08 14.25 3.75
N ARG A 2 -10.05 15.13 3.45
CA ARG A 2 -9.87 16.60 3.56
C ARG A 2 -9.36 17.06 4.93
N GLN A 3 -9.89 16.51 6.02
CA GLN A 3 -9.45 16.85 7.38
C GLN A 3 -8.02 16.39 7.65
N CYS A 4 -7.59 15.25 7.10
CA CYS A 4 -6.21 14.78 7.21
C CYS A 4 -5.25 15.77 6.53
N ILE A 5 -5.62 16.28 5.34
CA ILE A 5 -4.84 17.29 4.62
C ILE A 5 -4.78 18.59 5.43
N LYS A 6 -5.93 19.10 5.88
CA LYS A 6 -6.00 20.33 6.71
C LYS A 6 -5.21 20.20 8.01
N GLY A 7 -5.21 19.02 8.61
CA GLY A 7 -4.48 18.72 9.85
C GLY A 7 -2.99 18.43 9.66
N GLY A 8 -2.45 18.53 8.43
CA GLY A 8 -1.02 18.31 8.17
C GLY A 8 -0.57 16.84 8.31
N ALA A 9 -1.48 15.87 8.21
CA ALA A 9 -1.10 14.47 8.25
C ALA A 9 -0.22 14.11 7.04
N ALA A 10 0.82 13.32 7.26
CA ALA A 10 1.71 12.88 6.18
C ALA A 10 1.13 11.72 5.35
N PHE A 11 0.26 10.89 5.95
CA PHE A 11 -0.30 9.71 5.31
C PHE A 11 -1.79 9.54 5.59
N ILE A 12 -2.50 9.00 4.60
CA ILE A 12 -3.77 8.29 4.79
C ILE A 12 -3.48 6.79 4.85
N LYS A 13 -4.00 6.12 5.88
CA LYS A 13 -3.89 4.66 6.05
C LYS A 13 -5.19 3.99 5.58
N THR A 14 -5.11 2.92 4.78
CA THR A 14 -6.30 2.26 4.19
C THR A 14 -7.12 1.43 5.17
N GLY A 15 -6.48 0.69 6.08
CA GLY A 15 -7.18 -0.26 6.94
C GLY A 15 -6.42 -0.58 8.23
N THR A 16 -7.13 -0.94 9.28
CA THR A 16 -6.55 -1.20 10.62
C THR A 16 -5.93 -2.59 10.73
N GLY A 17 -6.46 -3.56 10.00
CA GLY A 17 -6.11 -4.99 10.10
C GLY A 17 -7.18 -5.84 10.80
N TRP A 18 -8.20 -5.22 11.41
CA TRP A 18 -9.31 -5.92 12.08
C TRP A 18 -10.65 -5.81 11.34
N ALA A 19 -10.77 -4.90 10.36
CA ALA A 19 -11.96 -4.81 9.54
C ALA A 19 -12.04 -6.01 8.57
N PRO A 20 -13.25 -6.41 8.12
CA PRO A 20 -13.42 -7.52 7.17
C PRO A 20 -12.66 -7.32 5.85
N THR A 21 -12.46 -6.06 5.45
CA THR A 21 -11.71 -5.70 4.24
C THR A 21 -10.50 -4.83 4.57
N GLY A 22 -9.40 -5.07 3.85
CA GLY A 22 -8.13 -4.35 4.01
C GLY A 22 -7.88 -3.31 2.91
N ALA A 23 -6.62 -3.17 2.50
CA ALA A 23 -6.26 -2.40 1.32
C ALA A 23 -6.78 -3.11 0.05
N THR A 24 -7.60 -2.43 -0.73
CA THR A 24 -7.99 -2.88 -2.09
C THR A 24 -7.46 -1.89 -3.12
N LEU A 25 -7.33 -2.31 -4.38
CA LEU A 25 -6.86 -1.44 -5.46
C LEU A 25 -7.83 -0.28 -5.69
N GLU A 26 -9.13 -0.53 -5.53
CA GLU A 26 -10.22 0.43 -5.66
C GLU A 26 -10.12 1.49 -4.55
N ASN A 27 -9.89 1.06 -3.31
CA ASN A 27 -9.74 1.99 -2.18
C ASN A 27 -8.52 2.90 -2.36
N ILE A 28 -7.40 2.35 -2.84
CA ILE A 28 -6.19 3.15 -3.11
C ILE A 28 -6.44 4.15 -4.25
N ALA A 29 -7.05 3.71 -5.35
CA ALA A 29 -7.37 4.58 -6.47
C ALA A 29 -8.36 5.69 -6.07
N LEU A 30 -9.36 5.37 -5.24
CA LEU A 30 -10.30 6.33 -4.69
C LEU A 30 -9.61 7.34 -3.77
N ILE A 31 -8.72 6.90 -2.88
CA ILE A 31 -7.94 7.84 -2.05
C ILE A 31 -7.10 8.74 -2.95
N LYS A 32 -6.36 8.17 -3.91
CA LYS A 32 -5.48 8.89 -4.81
C LYS A 32 -6.22 9.95 -5.63
N SER A 33 -7.40 9.63 -6.17
CA SER A 33 -8.21 10.58 -6.94
C SER A 33 -8.72 11.76 -6.10
N ARG A 34 -8.86 11.59 -4.79
CA ARG A 34 -9.33 12.64 -3.87
C ARG A 34 -8.22 13.51 -3.32
N VAL A 35 -7.02 12.96 -3.17
CA VAL A 35 -5.90 13.66 -2.53
C VAL A 35 -4.81 14.11 -3.49
N ALA A 36 -4.81 13.60 -4.73
CA ALA A 36 -3.73 13.80 -5.69
C ALA A 36 -2.37 13.55 -5.02
N ASP A 37 -1.50 14.56 -4.98
CA ASP A 37 -0.17 14.50 -4.34
C ASP A 37 -0.10 15.23 -3.00
N ALA A 38 -1.22 15.70 -2.46
CA ALA A 38 -1.24 16.48 -1.22
C ALA A 38 -0.94 15.67 0.06
N ILE A 39 -1.14 14.34 0.03
CA ILE A 39 -0.88 13.44 1.16
C ILE A 39 -0.60 12.04 0.63
N ALA A 40 0.37 11.33 1.23
CA ALA A 40 0.76 10.01 0.78
C ALA A 40 -0.20 8.90 1.25
N ILE A 41 -0.16 7.74 0.62
CA ILE A 41 -1.04 6.60 0.95
C ILE A 41 -0.22 5.46 1.57
N LYS A 42 -0.61 5.01 2.76
CA LYS A 42 -0.15 3.78 3.40
C LYS A 42 -1.19 2.68 3.23
N ALA A 43 -0.90 1.69 2.38
CA ALA A 43 -1.74 0.52 2.20
C ALA A 43 -1.48 -0.49 3.33
N SER A 44 -2.52 -0.98 4.00
CA SER A 44 -2.42 -2.01 5.02
C SER A 44 -3.66 -2.90 5.09
N GLY A 45 -3.43 -4.19 5.33
CA GLY A 45 -4.43 -5.26 5.35
C GLY A 45 -4.56 -5.97 4.01
N GLY A 46 -4.44 -7.30 3.99
CA GLY A 46 -4.65 -8.12 2.77
C GLY A 46 -3.50 -8.13 1.76
N ILE A 47 -2.28 -7.72 2.14
CA ILE A 47 -1.12 -7.65 1.25
C ILE A 47 -0.21 -8.84 1.52
N HIS A 48 -0.37 -9.90 0.73
CA HIS A 48 0.30 -11.19 0.98
C HIS A 48 1.41 -11.54 -0.01
N TYR A 49 1.42 -10.88 -1.18
CA TYR A 49 2.29 -11.21 -2.30
C TYR A 49 2.84 -9.95 -2.96
N LEU A 50 4.01 -10.09 -3.57
CA LEU A 50 4.76 -9.01 -4.23
C LEU A 50 3.94 -8.35 -5.35
N GLU A 51 3.22 -9.15 -6.14
CA GLU A 51 2.40 -8.67 -7.25
C GLU A 51 1.29 -7.72 -6.77
N THR A 52 0.64 -8.06 -5.65
CA THR A 52 -0.36 -7.19 -5.02
C THR A 52 0.27 -5.89 -4.54
N MET A 53 1.45 -5.95 -3.91
CA MET A 53 2.18 -4.77 -3.45
C MET A 53 2.56 -3.84 -4.61
N ILE A 54 3.05 -4.39 -5.73
CA ILE A 54 3.38 -3.64 -6.96
C ILE A 54 2.11 -3.00 -7.54
N ALA A 55 1.02 -3.77 -7.66
CA ALA A 55 -0.24 -3.24 -8.19
C ALA A 55 -0.75 -2.06 -7.34
N MET A 56 -0.65 -2.16 -6.02
CA MET A 56 -1.00 -1.07 -5.10
C MET A 56 -0.06 0.14 -5.24
N TYR A 57 1.24 -0.08 -5.44
CA TYR A 57 2.20 0.99 -5.71
C TYR A 57 1.82 1.78 -6.98
N ARG A 58 1.52 1.07 -8.07
CA ARG A 58 1.08 1.67 -9.35
C ARG A 58 -0.20 2.49 -9.21
N ARG A 59 -1.07 2.12 -8.26
CA ARG A 59 -2.30 2.87 -7.95
C ARG A 59 -2.09 4.07 -7.01
N GLY A 60 -0.89 4.25 -6.46
CA GLY A 60 -0.51 5.44 -5.69
C GLY A 60 -0.12 5.17 -4.23
N ALA A 61 -0.09 3.91 -3.78
CA ALA A 61 0.45 3.58 -2.45
C ALA A 61 1.97 3.83 -2.39
N ARG A 62 2.45 4.36 -1.27
CA ARG A 62 3.89 4.67 -1.05
C ARG A 62 4.46 4.06 0.22
N ARG A 63 3.62 3.50 1.08
CA ARG A 63 4.04 2.74 2.25
C ARG A 63 3.13 1.54 2.43
N PHE A 64 3.69 0.43 2.91
CA PHE A 64 2.93 -0.81 3.13
C PHE A 64 3.01 -1.23 4.58
N GLY A 65 1.86 -1.52 5.19
CA GLY A 65 1.75 -2.17 6.50
C GLY A 65 1.42 -3.64 6.29
N ILE A 66 2.41 -4.49 6.49
CA ILE A 66 2.40 -5.93 6.19
C ILE A 66 2.82 -6.67 7.47
N GLY A 67 2.19 -7.81 7.75
CA GLY A 67 2.61 -8.67 8.87
C GLY A 67 3.78 -9.56 8.48
N LEU A 68 4.61 -9.93 9.46
CA LEU A 68 5.88 -10.65 9.25
C LEU A 68 5.79 -11.84 8.28
N ALA A 69 4.81 -12.73 8.48
CA ALA A 69 4.68 -13.92 7.63
C ALA A 69 4.40 -13.61 6.15
N SER A 70 3.71 -12.51 5.85
CA SER A 70 3.49 -12.06 4.46
C SER A 70 4.71 -11.32 3.93
N GLU A 71 5.38 -10.53 4.77
CA GLU A 71 6.61 -9.82 4.43
C GLU A 71 7.73 -10.79 4.03
N THR A 72 7.94 -11.88 4.77
CA THR A 72 8.94 -12.91 4.42
C THR A 72 8.71 -13.47 3.01
N LYS A 73 7.46 -13.82 2.68
CA LYS A 73 7.11 -14.33 1.34
C LYS A 73 7.40 -13.31 0.25
N ILE A 74 7.08 -12.04 0.50
CA ILE A 74 7.35 -10.96 -0.46
C ILE A 74 8.86 -10.81 -0.69
N PHE A 75 9.68 -10.88 0.36
CA PHE A 75 11.14 -10.83 0.23
C PHE A 75 11.70 -12.03 -0.52
N GLU A 76 11.20 -13.24 -0.28
CA GLU A 76 11.57 -14.44 -1.04
C GLU A 76 11.25 -14.27 -2.53
N GLN A 77 10.06 -13.73 -2.87
CA GLN A 77 9.67 -13.42 -4.25
C GLN A 77 10.57 -12.35 -4.90
N CYS A 78 11.07 -11.38 -4.12
CA CYS A 78 12.04 -10.41 -4.61
C CYS A 78 13.41 -11.07 -4.88
N ALA A 79 13.86 -11.95 -3.98
CA ALA A 79 15.19 -12.56 -4.03
C ALA A 79 15.40 -13.46 -5.26
N VAL A 80 14.34 -14.09 -5.77
CA VAL A 80 14.40 -14.95 -6.96
C VAL A 80 14.36 -14.17 -8.28
N ARG A 81 14.11 -12.85 -8.26
CA ARG A 81 14.07 -12.04 -9.48
C ARG A 81 15.49 -11.75 -9.99
N PRO A 82 15.69 -11.63 -11.32
CA PRO A 82 17.00 -11.30 -11.88
C PRO A 82 17.59 -10.03 -11.24
N ARG A 83 18.79 -10.15 -10.67
CA ARG A 83 19.52 -9.08 -9.95
C ARG A 83 18.78 -8.53 -8.71
N GLY A 84 17.75 -9.20 -8.21
CA GLY A 84 16.93 -8.73 -7.08
C GLY A 84 16.14 -7.45 -7.38
N VAL A 85 15.97 -7.09 -8.67
CA VAL A 85 15.30 -5.85 -9.07
C VAL A 85 13.79 -6.07 -9.15
N VAL A 86 13.03 -5.15 -8.55
CA VAL A 86 11.57 -5.10 -8.64
C VAL A 86 11.17 -3.86 -9.44
N GLU A 87 10.43 -4.07 -10.53
CA GLU A 87 9.88 -2.99 -11.35
C GLU A 87 8.51 -2.56 -10.82
N PHE A 88 8.42 -1.29 -10.44
CA PHE A 88 7.25 -0.68 -9.83
C PHE A 88 6.44 0.13 -10.84
#